data_AF-A0A1R2AMD0-F1
#
_entry.id   AF-A0A1R2AMD0-F1
#
_cell.length_a   1.000
_cell.length_b   1.000
_cell.length_c   1.000
_cell.angle_alpha   90.00
_cell.angle_beta   90.00
_cell.angle_gamma   90.00
#
_symmetry.space_group_name_H-M   'P 1'
#
loop_
_entity.id
_entity.type
_entity.pdbx_description
1 polymer ?
#
loop_
_entity_poly.entity_id
_entity_poly.type
_entity_poly.pdbx_seq_one_letter_code
_entity_poly.pdbx_strand_id
1 'polypeptide(L)'
;MAKGAMKNWPDMAKLKNFSEDEVTAAKEGFDIFDHGKANISLEEMMEFLESAGIHEKYPTVFSIISKITEANPKGINFKGFMEAFQIALGNTDTKAGLQKLFETLDIDENQFLDAERFNILAKEVGENIPKEDIDYLIEEGYNCPNGKVDSDAFIKMVLKVNSNR
;
A
#
# COMPACT_ATOMS: atom_id res chain seq x y z
N MET A 1 23.51 -6.84 19.09
CA MET A 1 22.52 -7.86 19.50
C MET A 1 22.53 -8.96 18.45
N ALA A 2 22.69 -10.23 18.85
CA ALA A 2 22.90 -11.32 17.92
C ALA A 2 21.59 -11.66 17.17
N LYS A 3 21.64 -11.70 15.84
CA LYS A 3 20.56 -12.12 14.93
C LYS A 3 20.29 -13.63 15.09
N GLY A 4 19.75 -14.04 16.25
CA GLY A 4 19.01 -15.28 16.36
C GLY A 4 17.69 -15.09 15.62
N ALA A 5 17.43 -15.88 14.58
CA ALA A 5 16.27 -15.77 13.70
C ALA A 5 14.98 -15.58 14.54
N MET A 6 14.44 -14.36 14.54
CA MET A 6 13.13 -14.11 15.12
C MET A 6 12.14 -15.01 14.39
N LYS A 7 11.50 -15.92 15.13
CA LYS A 7 10.49 -16.84 14.58
C LYS A 7 9.41 -16.00 13.89
N ASN A 8 9.05 -16.36 12.65
CA ASN A 8 8.09 -15.62 11.81
C ASN A 8 8.53 -14.20 11.41
N TRP A 9 9.84 -13.94 11.33
CA TRP A 9 10.36 -12.75 10.63
C TRP A 9 10.29 -12.94 9.11
N PRO A 10 9.88 -11.92 8.33
CA PRO A 10 9.85 -12.02 6.87
C PRO A 10 11.23 -12.06 6.25
N ASP A 11 11.32 -12.64 5.05
CA ASP A 11 12.53 -12.57 4.25
C ASP A 11 12.66 -11.16 3.66
N MET A 12 13.61 -10.37 4.19
CA MET A 12 13.82 -8.98 3.77
C MET A 12 14.13 -8.85 2.27
N ALA A 13 14.71 -9.88 1.63
CA ALA A 13 14.96 -9.85 0.19
C ALA A 13 13.67 -9.86 -0.66
N LYS A 14 12.54 -10.28 -0.06
CA LYS A 14 11.23 -10.29 -0.72
C LYS A 14 10.44 -9.01 -0.49
N LEU A 15 10.76 -8.26 0.56
CA LEU A 15 10.06 -7.02 0.94
C LEU A 15 10.70 -5.80 0.26
N LYS A 16 10.71 -5.78 -1.07
CA LYS A 16 11.40 -4.74 -1.85
C LYS A 16 10.88 -3.32 -1.63
N ASN A 17 9.64 -3.18 -1.17
CA ASN A 17 9.00 -1.88 -0.97
C ASN A 17 9.17 -1.36 0.47
N PHE A 18 9.89 -2.08 1.34
CA PHE A 18 10.04 -1.74 2.74
C PHE A 18 11.51 -1.76 3.16
N SER A 19 11.91 -0.74 3.91
CA SER A 19 13.19 -0.70 4.64
C SER A 19 13.15 -1.58 5.89
N GLU A 20 14.33 -1.95 6.41
CA GLU A 20 14.43 -2.72 7.67
C GLU A 20 13.75 -1.98 8.84
N ASP A 21 13.82 -0.65 8.87
CA ASP A 21 13.21 0.18 9.91
C ASP A 21 11.68 0.18 9.80
N GLU A 22 11.12 0.28 8.60
CA GLU A 22 9.66 0.18 8.38
C GLU A 22 9.13 -1.20 8.77
N VAL A 23 9.84 -2.28 8.44
CA VAL A 23 9.45 -3.63 8.87
C VAL A 23 9.53 -3.75 10.39
N THR A 24 10.52 -3.14 11.03
CA THR A 24 10.64 -3.14 12.49
C THR A 24 9.51 -2.37 13.16
N ALA A 25 9.17 -1.17 12.65
CA ALA A 25 8.03 -0.40 13.15
C ALA A 25 6.69 -1.13 12.95
N ALA A 26 6.51 -1.79 11.79
CA ALA A 26 5.34 -2.62 11.55
C ALA A 26 5.25 -3.80 12.52
N LYS A 27 6.40 -4.41 12.90
CA LYS A 27 6.44 -5.46 13.92
C LYS A 27 6.00 -4.95 15.28
N GLU A 28 6.49 -3.79 15.70
CA GLU A 28 6.11 -3.18 16.98
C GLU A 28 4.60 -2.92 17.06
N GLY A 29 4.01 -2.39 15.99
CA GLY A 29 2.55 -2.22 15.89
C GLY A 29 1.79 -3.54 15.89
N PHE A 30 2.28 -4.54 15.17
CA PHE A 30 1.69 -5.88 15.13
C PHE A 30 1.71 -6.57 16.52
N ASP A 31 2.78 -6.35 17.29
CA ASP A 31 2.97 -6.93 18.63
C ASP A 31 2.03 -6.37 19.70
N ILE A 32 1.41 -5.21 19.46
CA ILE A 32 0.36 -4.68 20.34
C ILE A 32 -0.87 -5.62 20.34
N PHE A 33 -1.16 -6.24 19.19
CA PHE A 33 -2.29 -7.16 19.01
C PHE A 33 -1.88 -8.63 19.21
N ASP A 34 -0.59 -8.94 19.06
CA ASP A 34 -0.06 -10.27 19.32
C ASP A 34 0.10 -10.52 20.83
N HIS A 35 -1.00 -10.90 21.49
CA HIS A 35 -1.02 -11.30 22.90
C HIS A 35 -0.36 -12.69 23.15
N GLY A 36 0.73 -13.01 22.46
CA GLY A 36 1.44 -14.29 22.53
C GLY A 36 0.80 -15.40 21.70
N LYS A 37 0.01 -15.06 20.69
CA LYS A 37 -0.65 -16.03 19.78
C LYS A 37 0.29 -16.32 18.61
N ALA A 38 0.19 -17.52 18.02
CA ALA A 38 1.00 -17.83 16.83
C ALA A 38 0.54 -17.08 15.57
N ASN A 39 -0.77 -16.79 15.51
CA ASN A 39 -1.45 -16.03 14.46
C ASN A 39 -2.39 -15.03 15.15
N ILE A 40 -2.50 -13.82 14.61
CA ILE A 40 -3.44 -12.80 15.08
C ILE A 40 -4.68 -12.77 14.17
N SER A 41 -5.87 -12.57 14.74
CA SER A 41 -7.01 -12.09 13.95
C SER A 41 -6.75 -10.63 13.62
N LEU A 42 -6.92 -10.24 12.36
CA LEU A 42 -6.76 -8.85 11.95
C LEU A 42 -8.03 -8.02 12.21
N GLU A 43 -9.14 -8.64 12.65
CA GLU A 43 -10.39 -7.94 12.98
C GLU A 43 -10.18 -6.93 14.12
N GLU A 44 -9.53 -7.33 15.20
CA GLU A 44 -9.20 -6.44 16.34
C GLU A 44 -8.29 -5.27 15.90
N MET A 45 -7.38 -5.54 14.96
CA MET A 45 -6.53 -4.50 14.37
C MET A 45 -7.37 -3.53 13.52
N MET A 46 -8.28 -4.03 12.69
CA MET A 46 -9.15 -3.19 11.86
C MET A 46 -10.05 -2.29 12.70
N GLU A 47 -10.69 -2.83 13.73
CA GLU A 47 -11.52 -2.04 14.67
C GLU A 47 -10.70 -0.92 15.34
N PHE A 48 -9.46 -1.22 15.74
CA PHE A 48 -8.56 -0.21 16.31
C PHE A 48 -8.17 0.85 15.28
N LEU A 49 -7.78 0.45 14.07
CA LEU A 49 -7.40 1.36 12.99
C LEU A 49 -8.57 2.28 12.60
N GLU A 50 -9.79 1.73 12.57
CA GLU A 50 -11.01 2.50 12.32
C GLU A 50 -11.25 3.51 13.45
N SER A 51 -11.21 3.06 14.72
CA SER A 51 -11.39 3.93 15.89
C SER A 51 -10.31 5.01 16.01
N ALA A 52 -9.10 4.76 15.52
CA ALA A 52 -8.00 5.71 15.50
C ALA A 52 -8.05 6.68 14.29
N GLY A 53 -9.05 6.55 13.39
CA GLY A 53 -9.21 7.38 12.21
C GLY A 53 -8.17 7.10 11.11
N ILE A 54 -7.51 5.93 11.14
CA ILE A 54 -6.52 5.56 10.12
C ILE A 54 -7.16 5.39 8.74
N HIS A 55 -8.42 4.93 8.68
CA HIS A 55 -9.16 4.83 7.42
C HIS A 55 -9.35 6.19 6.72
N GLU A 56 -9.44 7.30 7.46
CA GLU A 56 -9.54 8.65 6.90
C GLU A 56 -8.15 9.21 6.54
N LYS A 57 -7.15 8.96 7.39
CA LYS A 57 -5.81 9.52 7.24
C LYS A 57 -4.96 8.79 6.21
N TYR A 58 -5.10 7.47 6.16
CA TYR A 58 -4.36 6.55 5.29
C TYR A 58 -5.32 5.50 4.66
N PRO A 59 -6.34 5.93 3.90
CA PRO A 59 -7.31 5.03 3.25
C PRO A 59 -6.67 3.91 2.42
N THR A 60 -5.52 4.14 1.76
CA THR A 60 -4.84 3.09 0.97
C THR A 60 -4.29 1.99 1.86
N VAL A 61 -3.63 2.35 2.96
CA VAL A 61 -3.09 1.40 3.94
C VAL A 61 -4.22 0.61 4.57
N PHE A 62 -5.31 1.29 4.95
CA PHE A 62 -6.49 0.65 5.51
C PHE A 62 -7.12 -0.34 4.53
N SER A 63 -7.27 0.02 3.26
CA SER A 63 -7.77 -0.86 2.19
C SER A 63 -6.91 -2.12 2.03
N ILE A 64 -5.58 -1.99 2.05
CA ILE A 64 -4.67 -3.14 2.00
C ILE A 64 -4.88 -4.08 3.18
N ILE A 65 -4.92 -3.54 4.40
CA ILE A 65 -5.10 -4.36 5.62
C ILE A 65 -6.48 -5.03 5.61
N SER A 66 -7.52 -4.35 5.14
CA SER A 66 -8.86 -4.93 4.95
C SER A 66 -8.82 -6.14 4.01
N LYS A 67 -8.23 -5.97 2.82
CA LYS A 67 -8.08 -7.06 1.83
C LYS A 67 -7.29 -8.25 2.40
N ILE A 68 -6.23 -8.00 3.18
CA ILE A 68 -5.47 -9.06 3.85
C ILE A 68 -6.32 -9.75 4.91
N THR A 69 -7.11 -9.00 5.68
CA THR A 69 -8.01 -9.52 6.72
C THR A 69 -9.05 -10.47 6.11
N GLU A 70 -9.73 -10.05 5.05
CA GLU A 70 -10.71 -10.86 4.32
C GLU A 70 -10.11 -12.15 3.75
N ALA A 71 -8.87 -12.08 3.23
CA ALA A 71 -8.17 -13.24 2.69
C ALA A 71 -7.65 -14.21 3.77
N ASN A 72 -7.56 -13.77 5.04
CA ASN A 72 -6.96 -14.54 6.14
C ASN A 72 -7.90 -14.62 7.37
N PRO A 73 -9.11 -15.19 7.25
CA PRO A 73 -10.10 -15.23 8.33
C PRO A 73 -9.69 -16.12 9.51
N LYS A 74 -8.64 -16.96 9.36
CA LYS A 74 -8.07 -17.77 10.45
C LYS A 74 -6.93 -17.07 11.17
N GLY A 75 -6.69 -15.81 10.84
CA GLY A 75 -5.56 -15.02 11.30
C GLY A 75 -4.28 -15.31 10.53
N ILE A 76 -3.31 -14.42 10.73
CA ILE A 76 -2.02 -14.42 10.03
C ILE A 76 -0.90 -14.15 11.03
N ASN A 77 0.31 -14.65 10.77
CA ASN A 77 1.49 -14.27 11.52
C ASN A 77 2.19 -13.06 10.88
N PHE A 78 3.12 -12.44 11.60
CA PHE A 78 3.79 -11.22 11.12
C PHE A 78 4.47 -11.40 9.75
N LYS A 79 5.21 -12.49 9.55
CA LYS A 79 5.81 -12.81 8.24
C LYS A 79 4.77 -12.84 7.13
N GLY A 80 3.66 -13.56 7.33
CA GLY A 80 2.59 -13.67 6.35
C GLY A 80 1.94 -12.32 6.08
N PHE A 81 1.74 -11.50 7.11
CA PHE A 81 1.19 -10.16 6.99
C PHE A 81 2.07 -9.29 6.09
N MET A 82 3.37 -9.23 6.35
CA MET A 82 4.31 -8.43 5.53
C MET A 82 4.42 -8.96 4.09
N GLU A 83 4.46 -10.28 3.90
CA GLU A 83 4.46 -10.89 2.56
C GLU A 83 3.16 -10.56 1.80
N ALA A 84 2.00 -10.63 2.45
CA ALA A 84 0.71 -10.27 1.85
C ALA A 84 0.64 -8.78 1.52
N PHE A 85 1.15 -7.91 2.39
CA PHE A 85 1.20 -6.47 2.17
C PHE A 85 2.08 -6.13 0.96
N GLN A 86 3.29 -6.70 0.88
CA GLN A 86 4.17 -6.55 -0.27
C GLN A 86 3.52 -7.04 -1.58
N ILE A 87 2.76 -8.13 -1.54
CA ILE A 87 2.04 -8.66 -2.71
C ILE A 87 0.93 -7.71 -3.14
N ALA A 88 0.19 -7.13 -2.20
CA ALA A 88 -0.89 -6.18 -2.45
C ALA A 88 -0.36 -4.89 -3.11
N LEU A 89 0.74 -4.34 -2.57
CA LEU A 89 1.42 -3.17 -3.17
C LEU A 89 1.97 -3.46 -4.58
N GLY A 90 2.26 -4.72 -4.89
CA GLY A 90 2.84 -5.11 -6.16
C GLY A 90 4.32 -4.71 -6.31
N ASN A 91 4.89 -5.06 -7.46
CA ASN A 91 6.23 -4.65 -7.85
C ASN A 91 6.16 -3.44 -8.80
N THR A 92 6.52 -2.26 -8.29
CA THR A 92 6.47 -0.98 -9.00
C THR A 92 7.38 -0.91 -10.23
N ASP A 93 8.32 -1.84 -10.38
CA ASP A 93 9.23 -1.90 -11.54
C ASP A 93 8.64 -2.67 -12.73
N THR A 94 7.48 -3.30 -12.55
CA THR A 94 6.88 -4.19 -13.55
C THR A 94 5.47 -3.75 -13.90
N LYS A 95 5.07 -3.88 -15.17
CA LYS A 95 3.70 -3.59 -15.60
C LYS A 95 2.66 -4.34 -14.74
N ALA A 96 2.89 -5.62 -14.47
CA ALA A 96 1.98 -6.44 -13.68
C ALA A 96 1.89 -6.01 -12.21
N GLY A 97 2.98 -5.51 -11.62
CA GLY A 97 2.96 -4.99 -10.26
C GLY A 97 2.34 -3.60 -10.17
N LEU A 98 2.56 -2.74 -11.16
CA LEU A 98 1.88 -1.44 -11.26
C LEU A 98 0.37 -1.58 -11.47
N GLN A 99 -0.08 -2.62 -12.19
CA GLN A 99 -1.50 -2.97 -12.29
C GLN A 99 -2.09 -3.31 -10.90
N LYS A 100 -1.40 -4.12 -10.09
CA LYS A 100 -1.85 -4.44 -8.73
C LYS A 100 -1.86 -3.22 -7.81
N LEU A 101 -0.86 -2.36 -7.97
CA LEU A 101 -0.85 -1.08 -7.26
C LEU A 101 -2.07 -0.27 -7.65
N PHE A 102 -2.38 -0.10 -8.94
CA PHE A 102 -3.58 0.59 -9.39
C PHE A 102 -4.86 0.04 -8.75
N GLU A 103 -5.06 -1.28 -8.75
CA GLU A 103 -6.21 -1.95 -8.10
C GLU A 103 -6.27 -1.73 -6.57
N THR A 104 -5.13 -1.43 -5.95
CA THR A 104 -5.06 -1.05 -4.54
C THR A 104 -5.39 0.42 -4.33
N LEU A 105 -5.04 1.26 -5.31
CA LEU A 105 -5.33 2.70 -5.29
C LEU A 105 -6.79 3.01 -5.63
N ASP A 106 -7.42 2.22 -6.51
CA ASP A 106 -8.83 2.30 -6.95
C ASP A 106 -9.76 1.75 -5.86
N ILE A 107 -9.91 2.50 -4.76
CA ILE A 107 -10.65 2.07 -3.56
C ILE A 107 -12.15 1.90 -3.84
N ASP A 108 -12.72 2.73 -4.73
CA ASP A 108 -14.13 2.68 -5.10
C ASP A 108 -14.41 1.76 -6.31
N GLU A 109 -13.38 1.03 -6.78
CA GLU A 109 -13.43 0.04 -7.85
C GLU A 109 -14.06 0.58 -9.15
N ASN A 110 -13.90 1.88 -9.41
CA ASN A 110 -14.52 2.54 -10.56
C ASN A 110 -13.64 2.43 -11.83
N GLN A 111 -12.44 1.86 -11.71
CA GLN A 111 -11.41 1.68 -12.75
C GLN A 111 -10.69 2.97 -13.17
N PHE A 112 -10.80 4.03 -12.37
CA PHE A 112 -10.15 5.32 -12.62
C PHE A 112 -9.65 5.97 -11.32
N LEU A 113 -8.52 6.67 -11.43
CA LEU A 113 -8.01 7.57 -10.40
C LEU A 113 -8.22 9.02 -10.85
N ASP A 114 -8.73 9.87 -9.99
CA ASP A 114 -8.89 11.30 -10.25
C ASP A 114 -7.87 12.15 -9.47
N ALA A 115 -7.87 13.46 -9.73
CA ALA A 115 -6.96 14.40 -9.08
C ALA A 115 -7.11 14.41 -7.54
N GLU A 116 -8.31 14.19 -7.00
CA GLU A 116 -8.52 14.09 -5.56
C GLU A 116 -7.80 12.86 -5.01
N ARG A 117 -7.90 11.72 -5.70
CA ARG A 117 -7.21 10.51 -5.30
C ARG A 117 -5.70 10.66 -5.32
N PHE A 118 -5.12 11.28 -6.36
CA PHE A 118 -3.67 11.58 -6.39
C PHE A 118 -3.24 12.51 -5.25
N ASN A 119 -4.05 13.51 -4.90
CA ASN A 119 -3.78 14.40 -3.76
C ASN A 119 -3.78 13.66 -2.42
N ILE A 120 -4.68 12.71 -2.22
CA ILE A 120 -4.70 11.85 -1.03
C ILE A 120 -3.42 11.02 -0.98
N LEU A 121 -3.06 10.37 -2.10
CA LEU A 121 -1.86 9.54 -2.17
C LEU A 121 -0.57 10.31 -1.89
N ALA A 122 -0.44 11.52 -2.42
CA ALA A 122 0.69 12.40 -2.14
C ALA A 122 0.83 12.65 -0.63
N LYS A 123 -0.28 12.97 0.05
CA LYS A 123 -0.31 13.17 1.51
C LYS A 123 0.02 11.90 2.29
N GLU A 124 -0.45 10.74 1.86
CA GLU A 124 -0.18 9.45 2.51
C GLU A 124 1.31 9.09 2.47
N VAL A 125 1.97 9.35 1.34
CA VAL A 125 3.41 9.06 1.13
C VAL A 125 4.30 10.18 1.72
N GLY A 126 3.70 11.30 2.16
CA GLY A 126 4.42 12.45 2.69
C GLY A 126 5.09 13.30 1.61
N GLU A 127 4.74 13.09 0.34
CA GLU A 127 5.22 13.86 -0.80
C GLU A 127 4.26 15.02 -1.07
N ASN A 128 4.79 16.22 -1.28
CA ASN A 128 3.98 17.34 -1.71
C ASN A 128 4.02 17.43 -3.23
N ILE A 129 2.98 16.92 -3.90
CA ILE A 129 2.81 17.06 -5.34
C ILE A 129 1.90 18.27 -5.58
N PRO A 130 2.40 19.35 -6.21
CA PRO A 130 1.58 20.50 -6.57
C PRO A 130 0.39 20.07 -7.43
N LYS A 131 -0.75 20.74 -7.22
CA LYS A 131 -1.96 20.44 -8.00
C LYS A 131 -1.71 20.62 -9.50
N GLU A 132 -0.92 21.62 -9.87
CA GLU A 132 -0.54 21.92 -11.24
C GLU A 132 0.22 20.76 -11.90
N ASP A 133 1.05 20.04 -11.13
CA ASP A 133 1.79 18.87 -11.61
C ASP A 133 0.85 17.67 -11.78
N ILE A 134 -0.13 17.49 -10.89
CA ILE A 134 -1.17 16.46 -11.02
C ILE A 134 -2.02 16.74 -12.27
N ASP A 135 -2.49 17.98 -12.42
CA ASP A 135 -3.31 18.41 -13.56
C ASP A 135 -2.52 18.27 -14.87
N TYR A 136 -1.24 18.66 -14.89
CA TYR A 136 -0.35 18.48 -16.05
C TYR A 136 -0.15 16.99 -16.41
N LEU A 137 0.05 16.13 -15.42
CA LEU A 137 0.19 14.69 -15.65
C LEU A 137 -1.09 14.13 -16.29
N ILE A 138 -2.26 14.56 -15.82
CA ILE A 138 -3.57 14.08 -16.29
C ILE A 138 -3.89 14.61 -17.71
N GLU A 139 -3.67 15.91 -17.96
CA GLU A 139 -4.12 16.59 -19.18
C GLU A 139 -3.15 16.44 -20.36
N GLU A 140 -1.86 16.69 -20.16
CA GLU A 140 -0.89 16.84 -21.27
C GLU A 140 -0.13 15.53 -21.59
N GLY A 141 -0.16 14.55 -20.70
CA GLY A 141 0.69 13.36 -20.79
C GLY A 141 0.05 12.11 -21.38
N TYR A 142 -1.23 11.87 -21.12
CA TYR A 142 -1.84 10.53 -21.29
C TYR A 142 -3.28 10.50 -21.81
N ASN A 143 -3.83 11.65 -22.23
CA ASN A 143 -5.16 11.77 -22.85
C ASN A 143 -6.28 11.15 -22.00
N CYS A 144 -6.31 11.50 -20.72
CA CYS A 144 -7.28 11.03 -19.72
C CYS A 144 -8.64 11.76 -19.91
N PRO A 145 -9.69 11.10 -20.45
CA PRO A 145 -10.97 11.77 -20.71
C PRO A 145 -11.61 12.22 -19.39
N ASN A 146 -12.06 13.47 -19.32
CA ASN A 146 -12.69 14.06 -18.13
C ASN A 146 -11.79 14.06 -16.86
N GLY A 147 -10.47 14.06 -17.02
CA GLY A 147 -9.53 14.12 -15.89
C GLY A 147 -9.40 12.81 -15.11
N LYS A 148 -9.86 11.69 -15.68
CA LYS A 148 -9.83 10.36 -15.07
C LYS A 148 -8.71 9.49 -15.64
N VAL A 149 -7.82 9.02 -14.76
CA VAL A 149 -6.66 8.21 -15.11
C VAL A 149 -7.02 6.73 -15.02
N ASP A 150 -7.03 6.03 -16.15
CA ASP A 150 -7.16 4.57 -16.18
C ASP A 150 -5.83 3.87 -15.85
N SER A 151 -5.89 2.54 -15.71
CA SER A 151 -4.70 1.75 -15.38
C SER A 151 -3.55 1.90 -16.40
N ASP A 152 -3.86 1.93 -17.70
CA ASP A 152 -2.82 2.04 -18.73
C ASP A 152 -2.13 3.41 -18.69
N ALA A 153 -2.87 4.49 -18.42
CA ALA A 153 -2.33 5.82 -18.21
C ALA A 153 -1.46 5.87 -16.94
N PHE A 154 -1.96 5.35 -15.82
CA PHE A 154 -1.21 5.26 -14.55
C PHE A 154 0.12 4.52 -14.71
N ILE A 155 0.11 3.36 -15.36
CA ILE A 155 1.33 2.56 -15.60
C ILE A 155 2.36 3.37 -16.40
N LYS A 156 1.91 4.06 -17.45
CA LYS A 156 2.83 4.89 -18.27
C LYS A 156 3.34 6.11 -17.50
N MET A 157 2.54 6.70 -16.61
CA MET A 157 2.97 7.78 -15.71
C MET A 157 4.11 7.30 -14.81
N VAL A 158 3.90 6.22 -14.06
CA VAL A 158 4.87 5.72 -13.08
C VAL A 158 6.16 5.25 -13.75
N LEU A 159 6.07 4.52 -14.87
CA LEU A 159 7.26 4.09 -15.61
C LEU A 159 8.08 5.26 -16.16
N LYS A 160 7.43 6.35 -16.60
CA LYS A 160 8.12 7.55 -17.08
C LYS A 160 8.86 8.25 -15.94
N VAL A 161 8.22 8.38 -14.76
CA VAL A 161 8.85 8.96 -13.57
C VAL A 161 10.05 8.13 -13.13
N ASN A 162 9.90 6.80 -13.05
CA ASN A 162 10.99 5.90 -12.67
C ASN A 162 12.15 5.89 -13.67
N SER A 163 11.89 6.13 -14.96
CA SER A 163 12.93 6.24 -15.99
C SER A 163 13.72 7.54 -15.94
N ASN A 164 13.21 8.56 -15.23
CA ASN A 164 13.84 9.87 -15.07
C ASN A 164 14.60 10.02 -13.74
N ARG A 165 14.62 8.98 -12.89
CA ARG A 165 15.44 8.89 -11.67
C ARG A 165 16.74 8.16 -11.95
#